data_AF-W2P8P5-F1
#
_entry.id   AF-W2P8P5-F1
#
_cell.length_a   1.000
_cell.length_b   1.000
_cell.length_c   1.000
_cell.angle_alpha   90.00
_cell.angle_beta   90.00
_cell.angle_gamma   90.00
#
_symmetry.space_group_name_H-M   'P 1'
#
loop_
_entity.id
_entity.type
_entity.pdbx_description
1 polymer ?
#
loop_
_entity_poly.entity_id
_entity_poly.type
_entity_poly.pdbx_seq_one_letter_code
_entity_poly.pdbx_strand_id
1 'polypeptide(L)'
;AIALDNFAVPGRHGVRVLSEIKIENGVYVAAAYNHQSVGHAFVLTVHDNNRLFYDLEEGKPVELVEDWIDFYAFVRSFIVCKQN
;
A
#
# COMPACT_ATOMS: atom_id res chain seq x y z
N ALA A 1 -13.37 -14.48 8.29
CA ALA A 1 -12.32 -14.50 7.25
C ALA A 1 -12.02 -13.06 6.86
N ILE A 2 -10.82 -12.55 7.19
CA ILE A 2 -10.38 -11.18 6.89
C ILE A 2 -10.05 -10.99 5.39
N ALA A 3 -10.20 -12.03 4.56
CA ALA A 3 -9.68 -12.09 3.20
C ALA A 3 -10.40 -11.24 2.13
N LEU A 4 -11.57 -10.65 2.38
CA LEU A 4 -12.41 -10.07 1.32
C LEU A 4 -12.15 -8.59 0.97
N ASP A 5 -11.59 -7.79 1.88
CA ASP A 5 -11.35 -6.36 1.62
C ASP A 5 -9.94 -6.11 1.09
N ASN A 6 -9.62 -6.69 -0.08
CA ASN A 6 -8.45 -6.26 -0.86
C ASN A 6 -8.84 -5.02 -1.66
N PHE A 7 -8.25 -3.87 -1.35
CA PHE A 7 -8.55 -2.63 -2.09
C PHE A 7 -7.91 -2.57 -3.50
N ALA A 8 -7.25 -3.63 -3.98
CA ALA A 8 -6.69 -3.63 -5.32
C ALA A 8 -7.80 -3.58 -6.39
N VAL A 9 -7.84 -2.51 -7.18
CA VAL A 9 -8.81 -2.35 -8.28
C VAL A 9 -8.29 -3.10 -9.52
N PRO A 10 -9.03 -4.08 -10.07
CA PRO A 10 -8.58 -4.83 -11.24
C PRO A 10 -8.32 -3.93 -12.47
N GLY A 11 -7.26 -4.24 -13.22
CA GLY A 11 -6.91 -3.54 -14.47
C GLY A 11 -6.40 -2.12 -14.29
N ARG A 12 -6.14 -1.69 -13.04
CA ARG A 12 -5.55 -0.38 -12.73
C ARG A 12 -4.08 -0.52 -12.41
N HIS A 13 -3.31 0.45 -12.91
CA HIS A 13 -1.85 0.46 -12.84
C HIS A 13 -1.33 1.74 -12.20
N GLY A 14 -0.14 1.65 -11.60
CA GLY A 14 0.60 2.74 -11.01
C GLY A 14 0.16 3.12 -9.60
N VAL A 15 0.93 4.01 -8.98
CA VAL A 15 0.63 4.59 -7.65
C VAL A 15 -0.73 5.28 -7.59
N ARG A 16 -1.25 5.77 -8.72
CA ARG A 16 -2.57 6.43 -8.82
C ARG A 16 -3.72 5.58 -8.30
N VAL A 17 -3.57 4.25 -8.27
CA VAL A 17 -4.56 3.31 -7.71
C VAL A 17 -4.93 3.72 -6.29
N LEU A 18 -3.97 4.17 -5.48
CA LEU A 18 -4.22 4.62 -4.11
C LEU A 18 -5.19 5.82 -4.03
N SER A 19 -5.28 6.64 -5.08
CA SER A 19 -6.23 7.75 -5.18
C SER A 19 -7.63 7.33 -5.61
N GLU A 20 -7.76 6.14 -6.19
CA GLU A 20 -9.05 5.58 -6.64
C GLU A 20 -9.76 4.79 -5.54
N ILE A 21 -9.06 4.45 -4.46
CA ILE A 21 -9.58 3.64 -3.36
C ILE A 21 -9.83 4.51 -2.12
N LYS A 22 -10.91 4.21 -1.40
CA LYS A 22 -11.25 4.90 -0.16
C LYS A 22 -10.33 4.40 0.95
N ILE A 23 -9.17 5.03 1.11
CA ILE A 23 -8.24 4.79 2.21
C ILE A 23 -8.44 5.87 3.28
N GLU A 24 -8.66 5.44 4.52
CA GLU A 24 -8.74 6.32 5.68
C GLU A 24 -7.36 6.52 6.34
N ASN A 25 -7.23 7.54 7.19
CA ASN A 25 -6.03 7.77 7.97
C ASN A 25 -5.65 6.52 8.79
N GLY A 26 -4.40 6.07 8.69
CA GLY A 26 -3.96 4.87 9.36
C GLY A 26 -2.69 4.24 8.78
N VAL A 27 -2.38 3.04 9.26
CA VAL A 27 -1.25 2.22 8.81
C VAL A 27 -1.79 1.04 8.02
N TYR A 28 -1.13 0.72 6.93
CA TYR A 28 -1.51 -0.34 6.00
C TYR A 28 -0.29 -1.20 5.65
N VAL A 29 -0.53 -2.49 5.42
CA VAL A 29 0.40 -3.35 4.69
C VAL A 29 -0.09 -3.42 3.25
N ALA A 30 0.82 -3.19 2.31
CA ALA A 30 0.55 -3.31 0.89
C ALA A 30 1.57 -4.23 0.24
N ALA A 31 1.16 -4.89 -0.84
CA ALA A 31 2.06 -5.58 -1.74
C ALA A 31 1.77 -5.14 -3.18
N ALA A 32 2.83 -4.95 -3.95
CA ALA A 32 2.75 -4.53 -5.34
C ALA A 32 3.77 -5.27 -6.19
N TYR A 33 3.55 -5.24 -7.50
CA TYR A 33 4.48 -5.74 -8.50
C TYR A 33 4.98 -4.58 -9.36
N ASN A 34 6.23 -4.67 -9.81
CA ASN A 34 6.78 -3.78 -10.82
C ASN A 34 6.58 -4.31 -12.24
N HIS A 35 7.03 -3.55 -13.25
CA HIS A 35 6.92 -3.90 -14.66
C HIS A 35 7.70 -5.18 -15.07
N GLN A 36 8.59 -5.68 -14.20
CA GLN A 36 9.32 -6.95 -14.37
C GLN A 36 8.65 -8.12 -13.64
N SER A 37 7.44 -7.92 -13.09
CA SER A 37 6.74 -8.90 -12.24
C SER A 37 7.49 -9.26 -10.97
N VAL A 38 8.38 -8.39 -10.47
CA VAL A 38 8.99 -8.53 -9.15
C VAL A 38 8.01 -8.02 -8.10
N GLY A 39 7.62 -8.89 -7.17
CA GLY A 39 6.71 -8.56 -6.08
C GLY A 39 7.45 -8.04 -4.86
N HIS A 40 6.91 -7.02 -4.20
CA HIS A 40 7.44 -6.47 -2.96
C HIS A 40 6.33 -6.06 -2.01
N ALA A 41 6.59 -6.20 -0.71
CA ALA A 41 5.67 -5.80 0.35
C ALA A 41 6.27 -4.66 1.16
N PHE A 42 5.44 -3.67 1.50
CA PHE A 42 5.84 -2.46 2.20
C PHE A 42 4.73 -1.97 3.12
N VAL A 43 5.09 -1.04 4.01
CA VAL A 43 4.14 -0.35 4.88
C VAL A 43 3.75 0.96 4.23
N LEU A 44 2.45 1.26 4.25
CA LEU A 44 1.88 2.53 3.80
C LEU A 44 1.27 3.23 5.01
N THR A 45 1.68 4.46 5.30
CA THR A 45 0.94 5.33 6.23
C THR A 45 0.17 6.37 5.45
N VAL A 46 -1.07 6.61 5.87
CA VAL A 46 -1.95 7.62 5.30
C VAL A 46 -2.32 8.62 6.37
N HIS A 47 -2.05 9.89 6.10
CA HIS A 47 -2.45 11.02 6.94
C HIS A 47 -2.97 12.14 6.04
N ASP A 48 -4.28 12.33 6.06
CA ASP A 48 -5.04 13.20 5.17
C ASP A 48 -4.73 12.89 3.70
N ASN A 49 -4.13 13.84 2.97
CA ASN A 49 -3.73 13.64 1.58
C ASN A 49 -2.29 13.12 1.43
N ASN A 50 -1.54 12.98 2.52
CA ASN A 50 -0.16 12.51 2.49
C ASN A 50 -0.10 11.00 2.63
N ARG A 51 0.70 10.38 1.76
CA ARG A 51 0.93 8.94 1.70
C ARG A 51 2.42 8.70 1.74
N LEU A 52 2.87 7.99 2.77
CA LEU A 52 4.28 7.67 2.96
C LEU A 52 4.48 6.16 2.88
N PHE A 53 5.46 5.76 2.09
CA PHE A 53 5.79 4.37 1.84
C PHE A 53 7.05 4.02 2.64
N TYR A 54 7.04 2.92 3.37
CA TYR A 54 8.18 2.47 4.16
C TYR A 54 8.57 1.08 3.74
N ASP A 55 9.84 0.95 3.36
CA ASP A 55 10.51 -0.32 3.17
C ASP A 55 11.37 -0.63 4.41
N LEU A 56 11.48 -1.91 4.77
CA LEU A 56 11.93 -2.39 6.08
C LEU A 56 13.38 -2.03 6.44
N GLU A 57 14.16 -1.47 5.51
CA GLU A 57 15.58 -1.21 5.73
C GLU A 57 15.90 0.12 6.44
N GLU A 58 15.15 1.21 6.23
CA GLU A 58 15.62 2.54 6.67
C GLU A 58 14.76 3.27 7.71
N GLY A 59 13.57 2.76 8.06
CA GLY A 59 12.64 3.44 8.98
C GLY A 59 12.17 4.83 8.51
N LYS A 60 12.65 5.27 7.34
CA LYS A 60 12.29 6.51 6.66
C LYS A 60 11.38 6.21 5.47
N PRO A 61 10.55 7.18 5.06
CA PRO A 61 9.78 7.05 3.84
C PRO A 61 10.68 6.91 2.61
N VAL A 62 10.27 6.06 1.66
CA VAL A 62 10.88 5.91 0.34
C VAL A 62 10.30 6.97 -0.60
N GLU A 63 11.16 7.75 -1.25
CA GLU A 63 10.74 8.86 -2.12
C GLU A 63 10.39 8.41 -3.56
N LEU A 64 10.95 7.31 -4.05
CA LEU A 64 10.87 6.89 -5.47
C LEU A 64 9.96 5.67 -5.71
N VAL A 65 8.76 5.67 -5.13
CA VAL A 65 7.84 4.52 -5.24
C VAL A 65 6.97 4.57 -6.49
N GLU A 66 6.72 5.77 -7.03
CA GLU A 66 5.76 5.98 -8.12
C GLU A 66 6.13 5.24 -9.41
N ASP A 67 7.42 5.25 -9.77
CA ASP A 67 7.94 4.62 -10.99
C ASP A 67 8.16 3.11 -10.83
N TRP A 68 8.21 2.61 -9.60
CA TRP A 68 8.45 1.20 -9.33
C TRP A 68 7.16 0.39 -9.38
N ILE A 69 6.04 0.94 -8.89
CA ILE A 69 4.77 0.22 -8.78
C ILE A 69 4.06 0.16 -10.14
N ASP A 70 3.87 -1.05 -10.66
CA ASP A 70 3.02 -1.31 -11.83
C ASP A 70 1.59 -1.66 -11.40
N PHE A 71 1.38 -2.61 -10.48
CA PHE A 71 0.04 -2.87 -9.92
C PHE A 71 0.08 -3.34 -8.47
N TYR A 72 -0.97 -3.02 -7.71
CA TYR A 72 -1.15 -3.47 -6.33
C TYR A 72 -1.79 -4.86 -6.28
N ALA A 73 -1.18 -5.79 -5.56
CA ALA A 73 -1.76 -7.09 -5.24
C ALA A 73 -2.80 -6.96 -4.12
N PHE A 74 -2.46 -6.21 -3.08
CA PHE A 74 -3.37 -5.83 -2.01
C PHE A 74 -2.91 -4.56 -1.29
N VAL A 75 -3.86 -3.90 -0.64
CA VAL A 75 -3.65 -2.89 0.40
C VAL A 75 -4.59 -3.26 1.53
N ARG A 76 -4.10 -3.34 2.77
CA ARG A 76 -4.88 -3.80 3.94
C ARG A 76 -4.52 -3.00 5.17
N SER A 77 -5.51 -2.59 5.95
CA SER A 77 -5.28 -1.90 7.23
C SER A 77 -4.50 -2.79 8.20
N PHE A 78 -3.46 -2.23 8.81
CA PHE A 78 -2.64 -2.86 9.83
C PHE A 78 -3.13 -2.44 11.20
N ILE A 79 -3.83 -3.35 11.88
CA ILE A 79 -4.39 -3.12 13.21
C ILE A 79 -3.55 -3.92 14.22
N VAL A 80 -2.65 -3.24 14.93
CA VAL A 80 -1.94 -3.82 16.08
C VAL A 80 -2.97 -3.95 17.19
N CYS A 81 -3.55 -5.14 17.36
CA CYS A 81 -4.47 -5.56 18.44
C CYS A 81 -5.40 -4.46 19.00
N LYS A 82 -6.72 -4.56 18.76
CA LYS A 82 -7.67 -3.82 19.59
C LYS A 82 -7.44 -4.21 21.05
N GLN A 83 -7.04 -3.25 21.89
CA GLN A 83 -7.16 -3.41 23.33
C GLN A 83 -8.65 -3.58 23.63
N ASN A 84 -9.01 -4.73 24.20
CA ASN A 84 -10.35 -4.99 24.76
C ASN A 84 -10.52 -4.22 26.06
#